data_AF-A0A5A7MSZ6-F1
#
_entry.id   AF-A0A5A7MSZ6-F1
#
_cell.length_a   1.000
_cell.length_b   1.000
_cell.length_c   1.000
_cell.angle_alpha   90.00
_cell.angle_beta   90.00
_cell.angle_gamma   90.00
#
_symmetry.space_group_name_H-M   'P 1'
#
loop_
_entity.id
_entity.type
_entity.pdbx_description
1 polymer ?
#
loop_
_entity_poly.entity_id
_entity_poly.type
_entity_poly.pdbx_seq_one_letter_code
_entity_poly.pdbx_strand_id
1 'polypeptide(L)'
;MSTNKGKGAGATILAGPGLIRQPSAVAERLDDKLSGMVAALEDIANCPTPEAGPGLSSNFDLPEGLDPGARLLRFCDALREMSGPLLFDLAKTYVDVVRTQRLSPDAHINLFEQRTTALIDYFVELAQVHGVAFATREGPLSPDFVEQTLAGLRGSLDEDRDSARLAALNLH
;
A
#
# COMPACT_ATOMS: atom_id res chain seq x y z
N MET A 1 -1.15 51.78 -50.70
CA MET A 1 -0.22 51.73 -49.55
C MET A 1 -1.08 51.80 -48.30
N SER A 2 -1.49 50.64 -47.75
CA SER A 2 -0.86 49.95 -46.59
C SER A 2 -1.08 50.71 -45.28
N THR A 3 -1.57 50.18 -44.15
CA THR A 3 -1.99 48.83 -43.72
C THR A 3 -2.56 48.93 -42.28
N ASN A 4 -3.46 47.99 -41.95
CA ASN A 4 -3.62 47.25 -40.68
C ASN A 4 -4.22 47.84 -39.37
N LYS A 5 -5.32 47.15 -38.98
CA LYS A 5 -5.78 46.76 -37.64
C LYS A 5 -4.68 46.08 -36.78
N GLY A 6 -4.84 46.19 -35.45
CA GLY A 6 -4.32 45.26 -34.43
C GLY A 6 -4.26 45.94 -33.06
N LYS A 7 -5.22 45.78 -32.14
CA LYS A 7 -5.50 44.63 -31.25
C LYS A 7 -4.36 44.32 -30.26
N GLY A 8 -4.59 44.65 -28.99
CA GLY A 8 -4.25 43.84 -27.82
C GLY A 8 -2.81 43.88 -27.30
N ALA A 9 -2.63 44.49 -26.13
CA ALA A 9 -1.69 44.02 -25.12
C ALA A 9 -2.53 44.00 -23.82
N GLY A 10 -3.05 42.87 -23.34
CA GLY A 10 -2.32 41.62 -23.14
C GLY A 10 -1.44 41.80 -21.92
N ALA A 11 -2.07 41.98 -20.75
CA ALA A 11 -1.36 42.03 -19.47
C ALA A 11 -0.54 40.75 -19.33
N THR A 12 0.78 40.94 -19.31
CA THR A 12 1.79 39.90 -19.20
C THR A 12 1.59 39.12 -17.91
N ILE A 13 1.10 37.88 -18.02
CA ILE A 13 1.17 36.92 -16.92
C ILE A 13 2.65 36.61 -16.71
N LEU A 14 3.18 37.07 -15.59
CA LEU A 14 4.52 36.76 -15.13
C LEU A 14 4.56 35.27 -14.77
N ALA A 15 5.00 34.43 -15.70
CA ALA A 15 5.28 33.03 -15.42
C ALA A 15 6.49 32.95 -14.48
N GLY A 16 6.23 32.71 -13.20
CA GLY A 16 7.28 32.24 -12.28
C GLY A 16 7.92 30.95 -12.82
N PRO A 17 9.12 30.56 -12.35
CA PRO A 17 9.82 29.38 -12.85
C PRO A 17 8.88 28.18 -12.79
N GLY A 18 8.43 27.75 -13.95
CA GLY A 18 7.36 26.77 -14.09
C GLY A 18 7.84 25.45 -13.52
N LEU A 19 7.24 25.02 -12.39
CA LEU A 19 7.32 23.62 -12.00
C LEU A 19 6.83 22.80 -13.20
N ILE A 20 7.73 22.04 -13.79
CA ILE A 20 7.38 21.07 -14.82
C ILE A 20 6.50 20.04 -14.12
N ARG A 21 5.22 20.00 -14.49
CA ARG A 21 4.31 18.98 -13.97
C ARG A 21 4.79 17.62 -14.46
N GLN A 22 5.20 16.75 -13.54
CA GLN A 22 5.70 15.44 -13.88
C GLN A 22 4.81 14.37 -13.23
N PRO A 23 3.83 13.83 -13.97
CA PRO A 23 3.02 12.71 -13.50
C PRO A 23 3.85 11.48 -13.10
N SER A 24 5.03 11.30 -13.70
CA SER A 24 5.99 10.25 -13.33
C SER A 24 6.47 10.39 -11.88
N ALA A 25 6.58 11.61 -11.35
CA ALA A 25 6.99 11.83 -9.97
C ALA A 25 5.97 11.29 -8.94
N VAL A 26 4.68 11.20 -9.32
CA VAL A 26 3.66 10.53 -8.49
C VAL A 26 3.93 9.03 -8.43
N ALA A 27 4.17 8.41 -9.58
CA ALA A 27 4.48 6.98 -9.65
C ALA A 27 5.76 6.64 -8.88
N GLU A 28 6.87 7.32 -9.17
CA GLU A 28 8.17 7.11 -8.50
C GLU A 28 8.06 7.22 -6.98
N ARG A 29 7.35 8.23 -6.47
CA ARG A 29 7.23 8.44 -5.03
C ARG A 29 6.39 7.38 -4.33
N LEU A 30 5.36 6.88 -5.01
CA LEU A 30 4.55 5.76 -4.49
C LEU A 30 5.35 4.46 -4.55
N ASP A 31 6.12 4.24 -5.60
CA ASP A 31 6.96 3.05 -5.77
C ASP A 31 8.09 3.00 -4.72
N ASP A 32 8.73 4.15 -4.42
CA ASP A 32 9.70 4.27 -3.32
C ASP A 32 9.07 3.93 -1.96
N LYS A 33 7.87 4.48 -1.69
CA LYS A 33 7.16 4.26 -0.43
C LYS A 33 6.76 2.79 -0.29
N LEU A 34 6.23 2.20 -1.36
CA LEU A 34 5.85 0.80 -1.41
C LEU A 34 7.07 -0.10 -1.18
N SER A 35 8.18 0.18 -1.86
CA SER A 35 9.43 -0.57 -1.69
C SER A 35 9.95 -0.51 -0.25
N GLY A 36 9.87 0.66 0.39
CA GLY A 36 10.23 0.81 1.80
C GLY A 36 9.30 0.05 2.76
N MET A 37 7.99 0.00 2.48
CA MET A 37 7.03 -0.78 3.27
C MET A 37 7.29 -2.28 3.14
N VAL A 38 7.48 -2.77 1.90
CA VAL A 38 7.78 -4.18 1.62
C VAL A 38 9.09 -4.59 2.27
N ALA A 39 10.16 -3.81 2.10
CA ALA A 39 11.46 -4.13 2.72
C ALA A 39 11.38 -4.20 4.25
N ALA A 40 10.60 -3.32 4.89
CA ALA A 40 10.40 -3.37 6.34
C ALA A 40 9.63 -4.62 6.79
N LEU A 41 8.64 -5.05 6.00
CA LEU A 41 7.88 -6.28 6.28
C LEU A 41 8.75 -7.53 6.07
N GLU A 42 9.58 -7.52 5.03
CA GLU A 42 10.55 -8.60 4.77
C GLU A 42 11.62 -8.68 5.86
N ASP A 43 12.10 -7.56 6.40
CA ASP A 43 13.05 -7.56 7.51
C ASP A 43 12.44 -8.18 8.77
N ILE A 44 11.18 -7.84 9.07
CA ILE A 44 10.42 -8.45 10.17
C ILE A 44 10.20 -9.96 9.91
N ALA A 45 9.89 -10.35 8.67
CA ALA A 45 9.63 -11.74 8.30
C ALA A 45 10.90 -12.61 8.24
N ASN A 46 12.04 -12.03 7.83
CA ASN A 46 13.32 -12.73 7.63
C ASN A 46 14.25 -12.69 8.84
N CYS A 47 13.89 -12.03 9.94
CA CYS A 47 14.74 -11.94 11.11
C CYS A 47 15.17 -13.34 11.57
N PRO A 48 16.46 -13.71 11.45
CA PRO A 48 16.93 -15.02 11.86
C PRO A 48 16.83 -15.08 13.37
N THR A 49 16.09 -16.01 13.97
CA THR A 49 16.01 -16.17 15.43
C THR A 49 17.40 -16.49 16.00
N PRO A 50 18.09 -15.55 16.67
CA PRO A 50 19.40 -15.80 17.22
C PRO A 50 19.27 -15.64 18.74
N GLU A 51 18.86 -16.70 19.43
CA GLU A 51 18.85 -16.74 20.91
C GLU A 51 18.30 -15.45 21.56
N ALA A 52 16.97 -15.34 21.67
CA ALA A 52 16.27 -14.18 22.23
C ALA A 52 16.98 -13.60 23.48
N GLY A 53 17.72 -12.52 23.27
CA GLY A 53 18.26 -11.69 24.33
C GLY A 53 17.13 -10.96 25.07
N PRO A 54 17.33 -10.60 26.35
CA PRO A 54 16.26 -10.03 27.16
C PRO A 54 16.04 -8.57 26.74
N GLY A 55 14.97 -8.31 25.98
CA GLY A 55 14.51 -6.95 25.72
C GLY A 55 13.83 -6.70 24.38
N LEU A 56 13.99 -7.59 23.40
CA LEU A 56 13.21 -7.59 22.17
C LEU A 56 12.56 -8.96 22.05
N SER A 57 11.43 -9.12 22.74
CA SER A 57 10.66 -10.35 22.75
C SER A 57 10.39 -10.83 21.34
N SER A 58 10.72 -12.10 21.13
CA SER A 58 10.12 -12.99 20.15
C SER A 58 8.59 -13.01 20.34
N ASN A 59 7.89 -11.92 19.99
CA ASN A 59 6.47 -11.73 20.31
C ASN A 59 5.50 -12.56 19.44
N PHE A 60 6.01 -13.56 18.70
CA PHE A 60 5.17 -14.65 18.19
C PHE A 60 5.31 -15.89 19.08
N ASP A 61 5.31 -15.69 20.40
CA ASP A 61 4.92 -16.73 21.37
C ASP A 61 3.46 -17.11 21.10
N LEU A 62 3.26 -18.04 20.16
CA LEU A 62 1.95 -18.64 19.97
C LEU A 62 1.67 -19.58 21.14
N PRO A 63 0.42 -19.60 21.63
CA PRO A 63 -0.02 -20.62 22.55
C PRO A 63 0.29 -22.00 21.95
N GLU A 64 1.03 -22.83 22.68
CA GLU A 64 1.25 -24.22 22.31
C GLU A 64 -0.11 -24.91 22.12
N GLY A 65 -0.23 -25.74 21.07
CA GLY A 65 -1.47 -26.46 20.76
C GLY A 65 -2.54 -25.65 20.01
N LEU A 66 -2.22 -24.45 19.49
CA LEU A 66 -3.14 -23.76 18.59
C LEU A 66 -3.34 -24.56 17.29
N ASP A 67 -4.60 -24.79 16.92
CA ASP A 67 -4.97 -25.45 15.66
C ASP A 67 -4.34 -24.73 14.44
N PRO A 68 -3.84 -25.47 13.42
CA PRO A 68 -3.28 -24.87 12.20
C PRO A 68 -4.16 -23.80 11.56
N GLY A 69 -5.48 -24.01 11.53
CA GLY A 69 -6.43 -23.06 10.94
C GLY A 69 -6.46 -21.75 11.71
N ALA A 70 -6.46 -21.84 13.05
CA ALA A 70 -6.38 -20.67 13.92
C ALA A 70 -5.06 -19.89 13.74
N ARG A 71 -3.94 -20.56 13.45
CA ARG A 71 -2.65 -19.89 13.19
C ARG A 71 -2.69 -19.07 11.91
N LEU A 72 -3.23 -19.65 10.83
CA LEU A 72 -3.36 -18.93 9.56
C LEU A 72 -4.30 -17.73 9.71
N LEU A 73 -5.42 -17.89 10.42
CA LEU A 73 -6.35 -16.79 10.67
C LEU A 73 -5.68 -15.64 11.43
N ARG A 74 -4.92 -15.93 12.51
CA ARG A 74 -4.19 -14.89 13.25
C ARG A 74 -3.13 -14.20 12.40
N PHE A 75 -2.46 -14.93 11.51
CA PHE A 75 -1.52 -14.33 10.56
C PHE A 75 -2.24 -13.35 9.62
N CYS A 76 -3.37 -13.77 9.03
CA CYS A 76 -4.18 -12.91 8.19
C CYS A 76 -4.75 -11.70 8.96
N ASP A 77 -5.15 -11.87 10.22
CA ASP A 77 -5.61 -10.76 11.06
C ASP A 77 -4.52 -9.72 11.29
N ALA A 78 -3.28 -10.15 11.56
CA ALA A 78 -2.15 -9.22 11.66
C ALA A 78 -1.92 -8.44 10.37
N LEU A 79 -2.07 -9.08 9.20
CA LEU A 79 -1.99 -8.38 7.91
C LEU A 79 -3.12 -7.35 7.74
N ARG A 80 -4.34 -7.67 8.16
CA ARG A 80 -5.49 -6.73 8.14
C ARG A 80 -5.27 -5.54 9.08
N GLU A 81 -4.70 -5.77 10.25
CA GLU A 81 -4.40 -4.67 11.19
C GLU A 81 -3.35 -3.71 10.62
N MET A 82 -2.40 -4.23 9.83
CA MET A 82 -1.36 -3.42 9.19
C MET A 82 -1.84 -2.72 7.91
N SER A 83 -2.80 -3.30 7.16
CA SER A 83 -3.19 -2.81 5.84
C SER A 83 -3.82 -1.43 5.86
N GLY A 84 -4.78 -1.19 6.75
CA GLY A 84 -5.48 0.09 6.84
C GLY A 84 -4.52 1.29 7.01
N PRO A 85 -3.66 1.29 8.04
CA PRO A 85 -2.67 2.36 8.23
C PRO A 85 -1.72 2.55 7.03
N LEU A 86 -1.24 1.45 6.42
CA LEU A 86 -0.32 1.52 5.29
C LEU A 86 -0.98 2.11 4.03
N LEU A 87 -2.19 1.65 3.71
CA LEU A 87 -2.97 2.16 2.57
C LEU A 87 -3.34 3.63 2.78
N PHE A 88 -3.66 4.03 4.00
CA PHE A 88 -3.94 5.42 4.34
C PHE A 88 -2.71 6.33 4.21
N ASP A 89 -1.54 5.85 4.64
CA ASP A 89 -0.29 6.60 4.47
C ASP A 89 0.16 6.69 3.00
N LEU A 90 -0.12 5.66 2.20
CA LEU A 90 0.06 5.72 0.75
C LEU A 90 -0.89 6.74 0.11
N ALA A 91 -2.15 6.80 0.57
CA ALA A 91 -3.14 7.78 0.12
C ALA A 91 -2.70 9.22 0.43
N LYS A 92 -2.20 9.48 1.64
CA LYS A 92 -1.61 10.79 1.99
C LYS A 92 -0.43 11.15 1.07
N THR A 93 0.49 10.20 0.87
CA THR A 93 1.65 10.40 0.00
C THR A 93 1.21 10.76 -1.42
N TYR A 94 0.22 10.05 -1.95
CA TYR A 94 -0.39 10.35 -3.24
C TYR A 94 -0.96 11.79 -3.29
N VAL A 95 -1.80 12.17 -2.32
CA VAL A 95 -2.41 13.50 -2.24
C VAL A 95 -1.34 14.60 -2.20
N ASP A 96 -0.30 14.41 -1.39
CA ASP A 96 0.78 15.39 -1.21
C ASP A 96 1.57 15.60 -2.50
N VAL A 97 1.90 14.53 -3.22
CA VAL A 97 2.64 14.64 -4.49
C VAL A 97 1.77 15.26 -5.57
N VAL A 98 0.51 14.84 -5.70
CA VAL A 98 -0.43 15.41 -6.67
C VAL A 98 -0.62 16.91 -6.44
N ARG A 99 -0.77 17.34 -5.18
CA ARG A 99 -0.86 18.76 -4.81
C ARG A 99 0.42 19.52 -5.14
N THR A 100 1.58 18.97 -4.77
CA THR A 100 2.91 19.56 -5.06
C THR A 100 3.10 19.75 -6.57
N GLN A 101 2.66 18.78 -7.36
CA GLN A 101 2.72 18.79 -8.83
C GLN A 101 1.57 19.60 -9.47
N ARG A 102 0.63 20.14 -8.70
CA ARG A 102 -0.58 20.85 -9.16
C ARG A 102 -1.36 20.04 -10.20
N LEU A 103 -1.46 18.74 -9.98
CA LEU A 103 -2.20 17.80 -10.80
C LEU A 103 -3.64 17.64 -10.28
N SER A 104 -4.55 17.20 -11.14
CA SER A 104 -5.89 16.80 -10.72
C SER A 104 -5.84 15.39 -10.13
N PRO A 105 -6.23 15.19 -8.87
CA PRO A 105 -6.23 13.86 -8.28
C PRO A 105 -7.12 12.86 -9.01
N ASP A 106 -8.36 13.24 -9.35
CA ASP A 106 -9.27 12.35 -10.09
C ASP A 106 -8.66 11.83 -11.40
N ALA A 107 -7.88 12.67 -12.09
CA ALA A 107 -7.23 12.31 -13.35
C ALA A 107 -6.07 11.30 -13.19
N HIS A 108 -5.54 11.16 -11.98
CA HIS A 108 -4.36 10.33 -11.68
C HIS A 108 -4.62 9.25 -10.63
N ILE A 109 -5.88 9.04 -10.22
CA ILE A 109 -6.24 8.07 -9.18
C ILE A 109 -5.86 6.63 -9.56
N ASN A 110 -5.84 6.31 -10.85
CA ASN A 110 -5.40 5.01 -11.36
C ASN A 110 -3.97 4.66 -10.93
N LEU A 111 -3.09 5.66 -10.72
CA LEU A 111 -1.74 5.40 -10.22
C LEU A 111 -1.79 4.85 -8.79
N PHE A 112 -2.62 5.44 -7.94
CA PHE A 112 -2.85 4.96 -6.58
C PHE A 112 -3.50 3.57 -6.58
N GLU A 113 -4.52 3.34 -7.41
CA GLU A 113 -5.22 2.05 -7.51
C GLU A 113 -4.28 0.91 -7.95
N GLN A 114 -3.38 1.16 -8.91
CA GLN A 114 -2.40 0.16 -9.35
C GLN A 114 -1.43 -0.23 -8.23
N ARG A 115 -0.91 0.73 -7.46
CA ARG A 115 0.08 0.44 -6.40
C ARG A 115 -0.56 -0.21 -5.19
N THR A 116 -1.75 0.24 -4.81
CA THR A 116 -2.52 -0.41 -3.75
C THR A 116 -2.89 -1.85 -4.14
N THR A 117 -3.28 -2.11 -5.39
CA THR A 117 -3.51 -3.48 -5.87
C THR A 117 -2.26 -4.35 -5.74
N ALA A 118 -1.09 -3.83 -6.15
CA ALA A 118 0.18 -4.55 -5.98
C ALA A 118 0.52 -4.84 -4.50
N LEU A 119 0.25 -3.89 -3.59
CA LEU A 119 0.44 -4.11 -2.16
C LEU A 119 -0.50 -5.20 -1.60
N ILE A 120 -1.76 -5.20 -2.05
CA ILE A 120 -2.73 -6.23 -1.65
C ILE A 120 -2.30 -7.59 -2.15
N ASP A 121 -1.90 -7.71 -3.42
CA ASP A 121 -1.40 -8.95 -3.99
C ASP A 121 -0.18 -9.46 -3.21
N TYR A 122 0.73 -8.56 -2.81
CA TYR A 122 1.87 -8.89 -1.96
C TYR A 122 1.45 -9.44 -0.59
N PHE A 123 0.46 -8.84 0.09
CA PHE A 123 -0.03 -9.38 1.37
C PHE A 123 -0.68 -10.75 1.24
N VAL A 124 -1.43 -10.97 0.16
CA VAL A 124 -2.03 -12.27 -0.12
C VAL A 124 -0.94 -13.32 -0.40
N GLU A 125 0.09 -12.97 -1.16
CA GLU A 125 1.24 -13.84 -1.41
C GLU A 125 2.01 -14.13 -0.11
N LEU A 126 2.24 -13.12 0.73
CA LEU A 126 2.90 -13.28 2.03
C LEU A 126 2.11 -14.24 2.93
N ALA A 127 0.78 -14.14 2.98
CA ALA A 127 -0.07 -15.07 3.70
C ALA A 127 -0.03 -16.49 3.09
N GLN A 128 -0.05 -16.59 1.76
CA GLN A 128 -0.01 -17.86 1.04
C GLN A 128 1.32 -18.61 1.25
N VAL A 129 2.45 -17.90 1.23
CA VAL A 129 3.78 -18.50 1.35
C VAL A 129 4.13 -18.70 2.82
N HIS A 130 4.10 -17.63 3.61
CA HIS A 130 4.59 -17.66 4.99
C HIS A 130 3.50 -18.06 5.97
N GLY A 131 2.30 -17.50 5.84
CA GLY A 131 1.17 -17.84 6.72
C GLY A 131 0.81 -19.33 6.66
N VAL A 132 0.69 -19.90 5.46
CA VAL A 132 0.38 -21.34 5.28
C VAL A 132 1.54 -22.22 5.73
N ALA A 133 2.79 -21.90 5.35
CA ALA A 133 3.95 -22.69 5.78
C ALA A 133 4.13 -22.66 7.30
N PHE A 134 3.80 -21.53 7.93
CA PHE A 134 3.82 -21.37 9.37
C PHE A 134 2.73 -22.19 10.06
N ALA A 135 1.50 -22.11 9.55
CA ALA A 135 0.35 -22.82 10.08
C ALA A 135 0.50 -24.35 9.98
N THR A 136 1.08 -24.84 8.89
CA THR A 136 1.15 -26.28 8.58
C THR A 136 2.27 -27.05 9.30
N ARG A 137 3.08 -26.38 10.14
CA ARG A 137 4.16 -27.02 10.91
C ARG A 137 3.70 -28.15 11.83
N GLU A 138 2.47 -28.07 12.32
CA GLU A 138 1.91 -29.04 13.28
C GLU A 138 0.77 -29.89 12.71
N GLY A 139 0.34 -29.62 11.48
CA GLY A 139 -0.71 -30.40 10.83
C GLY A 139 -1.14 -29.81 9.48
N PRO A 140 -1.70 -30.61 8.57
CA PRO A 140 -2.13 -30.13 7.26
C PRO A 140 -3.35 -29.22 7.39
N LEU A 141 -3.43 -28.24 6.48
CA LEU A 141 -4.64 -27.45 6.24
C LEU A 141 -5.39 -27.99 5.04
N SER A 142 -6.71 -27.93 5.09
CA SER A 142 -7.53 -28.19 3.90
C SER A 142 -7.29 -27.11 2.84
N PRO A 143 -7.10 -27.45 1.55
CA PRO A 143 -6.99 -26.48 0.47
C PRO A 143 -8.16 -25.49 0.44
N ASP A 144 -9.40 -25.98 0.62
CA ASP A 144 -10.61 -25.15 0.62
C ASP A 144 -10.58 -24.11 1.76
N PHE A 145 -10.02 -24.49 2.92
CA PHE A 145 -9.89 -23.57 4.05
C PHE A 145 -8.86 -22.47 3.76
N VAL A 146 -7.72 -22.83 3.15
CA VAL A 146 -6.69 -21.86 2.75
C VAL A 146 -7.28 -20.88 1.73
N GLU A 147 -7.94 -21.39 0.69
CA GLU A 147 -8.56 -20.56 -0.35
C GLU A 147 -9.58 -19.58 0.23
N GLN A 148 -10.51 -20.06 1.08
CA GLN A 148 -11.50 -19.21 1.73
C GLN A 148 -10.86 -18.14 2.63
N THR A 149 -9.82 -18.52 3.37
CA THR A 149 -9.13 -17.60 4.28
C THR A 149 -8.41 -16.49 3.52
N LEU A 150 -7.72 -16.84 2.43
CA LEU A 150 -7.00 -15.86 1.59
C LEU A 150 -7.96 -14.98 0.78
N ALA A 151 -9.07 -15.53 0.29
CA ALA A 151 -10.13 -14.74 -0.33
C ALA A 151 -10.74 -13.73 0.66
N GLY A 152 -11.00 -14.16 1.90
CA GLY A 152 -11.48 -13.28 2.97
C GLY A 152 -10.45 -12.23 3.39
N LEU A 153 -9.16 -12.55 3.38
CA LEU A 153 -8.10 -11.56 3.54
C LEU A 153 -8.17 -10.52 2.41
N ARG A 154 -8.14 -10.96 1.14
CA ARG A 154 -8.18 -10.06 -0.02
C ARG A 154 -9.39 -9.11 0.02
N GLY A 155 -10.58 -9.64 0.32
CA GLY A 155 -11.79 -8.82 0.43
C GLY A 155 -11.66 -7.71 1.47
N SER A 156 -11.14 -8.01 2.65
CA SER A 156 -10.87 -7.00 3.69
C SER A 156 -9.85 -5.96 3.25
N LEU A 157 -8.80 -6.38 2.54
CA LEU A 157 -7.78 -5.46 2.02
C LEU A 157 -8.31 -4.54 0.92
N ASP A 158 -9.22 -5.05 0.08
CA ASP A 158 -9.92 -4.26 -0.95
C ASP A 158 -10.83 -3.20 -0.31
N GLU A 159 -11.52 -3.52 0.80
CA GLU A 159 -12.33 -2.55 1.57
C GLU A 159 -11.46 -1.42 2.17
N ASP A 160 -10.29 -1.77 2.70
CA ASP A 160 -9.32 -0.77 3.20
C ASP A 160 -8.81 0.14 2.09
N ARG A 161 -8.52 -0.42 0.90
CA ARG A 161 -8.10 0.38 -0.27
C ARG A 161 -9.20 1.34 -0.67
N ASP A 162 -10.44 0.87 -0.76
CA ASP A 162 -11.56 1.71 -1.17
C ASP A 162 -11.80 2.84 -0.15
N SER A 163 -11.64 2.55 1.14
CA SER A 163 -11.67 3.56 2.21
C SER A 163 -10.53 4.58 2.07
N ALA A 164 -9.31 4.13 1.81
CA ALA A 164 -8.14 4.99 1.60
C ALA A 164 -8.27 5.84 0.33
N ARG A 165 -8.85 5.29 -0.74
CA ARG A 165 -9.17 5.99 -1.99
C ARG A 165 -10.18 7.10 -1.76
N LEU A 166 -11.30 6.80 -1.07
CA LEU A 166 -12.30 7.81 -0.73
C LEU A 166 -11.70 8.92 0.15
N ALA A 167 -10.84 8.55 1.11
CA ALA A 167 -10.12 9.54 1.90
C ALA A 167 -9.21 10.42 1.05
N ALA A 168 -8.45 9.84 0.10
CA ALA A 168 -7.63 10.60 -0.83
C ALA A 168 -8.48 11.64 -1.58
N LEU A 169 -9.59 11.19 -2.20
CA LEU A 169 -10.46 12.03 -3.02
C LEU A 169 -11.15 13.16 -2.23
N ASN A 170 -11.48 12.92 -0.96
CA ASN A 170 -12.11 13.92 -0.08
C ASN A 170 -11.10 14.90 0.55
N LEU A 171 -9.80 14.60 0.49
CA LEU A 171 -8.76 15.50 0.99
C LEU A 171 -8.42 16.60 -0.03
N HIS A 172 -9.16 16.79 -1.12
CA HIS A 172 -8.83 17.75 -2.17
C HIS A 172 -9.51 19.10 -2.02
#